data_AF-A0A0K2SYA1-F1
#
_entry.id   AF-A0A0K2SYA1-F1
#
_cell.length_a   1.000
_cell.length_b   1.000
_cell.length_c   1.000
_cell.angle_alpha   90.00
_cell.angle_beta   90.00
_cell.angle_gamma   90.00
#
_symmetry.space_group_name_H-M   'P 1'
#
loop_
_entity.id
_entity.type
_entity.pdbx_description
1 polymer ?
#
loop_
_entity_poly.entity_id
_entity_poly.type
_entity_poly.pdbx_seq_one_letter_code
_entity_poly.pdbx_strand_id
1 'polypeptide(L)'
;MEKLHLIFTLVVPLFLLLRTGQGKIICDVETFVHVGFLYKNCLMKTMQLMSDKFEDPCPLLQKGVKSCIGLTKQCYDERGWQRVVQSNIDKTILVYEQDKKKDSMGFCHLLNATTVDDPKFVVEGIPQKLPDELCTIPEEAILMDGVEVCVTDELTKLLSFVTGLHATLHPPPTQTTQMGFTSMMCENLKEVYNKCAVDKLETCFDNNDIIYHEMNVLESIRVAGTLIAEQLINPNTNRSIEDASAFILQCPVFKDHNLKIMSTDYSMFVWIYIGFALLALIIVLLVIGIFAVRLRMAERFRAIIQKKPYEEFAIPETRGSESPSQSV
;
A
#
# COMPACT_ATOMS: atom_id res chain seq x y z
N MET A 1 24.17 -32.77 -11.95
CA MET A 1 23.97 -31.31 -11.77
C MET A 1 23.05 -30.71 -12.83
N GLU A 2 23.10 -31.13 -14.10
CA GLU A 2 22.24 -30.57 -15.18
C GLU A 2 20.73 -30.70 -14.96
N LYS A 3 20.24 -31.82 -14.38
CA LYS A 3 18.80 -32.01 -14.13
C LYS A 3 18.22 -31.12 -13.02
N LEU A 4 19.07 -30.65 -12.09
CA LEU A 4 18.63 -29.78 -10.99
C LEU A 4 18.49 -28.32 -11.47
N HIS A 5 19.37 -27.89 -12.37
CA HIS A 5 19.27 -26.57 -13.01
C HIS A 5 18.00 -26.45 -13.85
N LEU A 6 17.62 -27.50 -14.59
CA LEU A 6 16.42 -27.49 -15.43
C LEU A 6 15.12 -27.38 -14.63
N ILE A 7 15.07 -28.01 -13.45
CA ILE A 7 13.91 -27.89 -12.55
C ILE A 7 13.84 -26.49 -11.95
N PHE A 8 14.96 -25.91 -11.51
CA PHE A 8 14.99 -24.55 -10.97
C PHE A 8 14.63 -23.48 -12.02
N THR A 9 15.08 -23.63 -13.27
CA THR A 9 14.77 -22.68 -14.35
C THR A 9 13.36 -22.82 -14.90
N LEU A 10 12.66 -23.94 -14.69
CA LEU A 10 11.25 -24.10 -15.09
C LEU A 10 10.28 -23.77 -13.95
N VAL A 11 10.58 -24.19 -12.72
CA VAL A 11 9.65 -24.05 -11.59
C VAL A 11 9.60 -22.60 -11.11
N VAL A 12 10.72 -21.87 -11.09
CA VAL A 12 10.75 -20.49 -10.59
C VAL A 12 9.98 -19.53 -11.52
N PRO A 13 10.13 -19.56 -12.87
CA PRO A 13 9.29 -18.74 -13.75
C PRO A 13 7.83 -19.17 -13.74
N LEU A 14 7.53 -20.47 -13.60
CA LEU A 14 6.14 -20.95 -13.51
C LEU A 14 5.46 -20.50 -12.21
N PHE A 15 6.18 -20.51 -11.08
CA PHE A 15 5.68 -19.96 -9.81
C PHE A 15 5.54 -18.44 -9.85
N LEU A 16 6.44 -17.74 -10.55
CA LEU A 16 6.34 -16.30 -10.77
C LEU A 16 5.15 -15.95 -11.68
N LEU A 17 4.91 -16.74 -12.74
CA LEU A 17 3.75 -16.59 -13.65
C LEU A 17 2.41 -16.95 -12.98
N LEU A 18 2.40 -17.83 -11.98
CA LEU A 18 1.19 -18.12 -11.20
C LEU A 18 0.83 -17.00 -10.21
N ARG A 19 1.78 -16.12 -9.85
CA ARG A 19 1.58 -14.99 -8.93
C ARG A 19 1.28 -13.65 -9.61
N THR A 20 1.21 -13.62 -10.95
CA THR A 20 0.91 -12.40 -11.75
C THR A 20 -0.59 -12.14 -11.95
N GLY A 21 -1.47 -12.89 -11.27
CA GLY A 21 -2.92 -12.76 -11.48
C GLY A 21 -3.60 -11.66 -10.68
N GLN A 22 -3.12 -11.36 -9.46
CA GLN A 22 -3.75 -10.37 -8.59
C GLN A 22 -3.44 -8.96 -9.08
N GLY A 23 -4.46 -8.10 -9.14
CA GLY A 23 -4.25 -6.68 -9.38
C GLY A 23 -3.62 -6.05 -8.15
N LYS A 24 -2.43 -5.46 -8.30
CA LYS A 24 -1.64 -4.95 -7.16
C LYS A 24 -1.51 -3.44 -7.16
N ILE A 25 -1.41 -2.90 -5.95
CA ILE A 25 -0.92 -1.53 -5.72
C ILE A 25 0.61 -1.56 -5.86
N ILE A 26 1.14 -0.71 -6.74
CA ILE A 26 2.58 -0.67 -7.07
C ILE A 26 3.27 0.63 -6.62
N CYS A 27 2.52 1.63 -6.20
CA CYS A 27 3.07 2.86 -5.64
C CYS A 27 3.26 2.73 -4.11
N ASP A 28 4.00 3.65 -3.54
CA ASP A 28 4.09 3.79 -2.08
C ASP A 28 2.78 4.35 -1.49
N VAL A 29 2.61 4.17 -0.18
CA VAL A 29 1.40 4.56 0.55
C VAL A 29 1.13 6.07 0.47
N GLU A 30 2.17 6.91 0.54
CA GLU A 30 2.01 8.36 0.49
C GLU A 30 1.47 8.79 -0.87
N THR A 31 2.05 8.25 -1.95
CA THR A 31 1.56 8.47 -3.31
C THR A 31 0.13 7.96 -3.47
N PHE A 32 -0.19 6.78 -2.94
CA PHE A 32 -1.54 6.19 -3.00
C PHE A 32 -2.60 7.09 -2.36
N VAL A 33 -2.33 7.56 -1.14
CA VAL A 33 -3.23 8.46 -0.40
C VAL A 33 -3.38 9.79 -1.15
N HIS A 34 -2.27 10.35 -1.65
CA HIS A 34 -2.30 11.60 -2.41
C HIS A 34 -3.16 11.50 -3.68
N VAL A 35 -2.96 10.46 -4.51
CA VAL A 35 -3.77 10.29 -5.72
C VAL A 35 -5.23 9.98 -5.40
N GLY A 36 -5.50 9.29 -4.29
CA GLY A 36 -6.86 9.06 -3.79
C GLY A 36 -7.59 10.37 -3.50
N PHE A 37 -6.92 11.32 -2.86
CA PHE A 37 -7.47 12.65 -2.59
C PHE A 37 -7.71 13.46 -3.88
N LEU A 38 -6.75 13.43 -4.83
CA LEU A 38 -6.92 14.07 -6.13
C LEU A 38 -8.11 13.50 -6.90
N TYR A 39 -8.27 12.18 -6.89
CA TYR A 39 -9.41 11.48 -7.48
C TYR A 39 -10.73 11.94 -6.85
N LYS A 40 -10.85 11.92 -5.51
CA LYS A 40 -12.07 12.34 -4.80
C LYS A 40 -12.46 13.78 -5.12
N ASN A 41 -11.48 14.69 -5.13
CA ASN A 41 -11.72 16.09 -5.50
C ASN A 41 -12.17 16.25 -6.96
N CYS A 42 -11.57 15.50 -7.88
CA CYS A 42 -12.01 15.48 -9.28
C CYS A 42 -13.44 14.96 -9.40
N LEU A 43 -13.77 13.87 -8.70
CA LEU A 43 -15.09 13.26 -8.75
C LEU A 43 -16.16 14.19 -8.19
N MET A 44 -15.92 14.80 -7.02
CA MET A 44 -16.84 15.77 -6.42
C MET A 44 -17.14 16.94 -7.35
N LYS A 45 -16.11 17.55 -7.96
CA LYS A 45 -16.29 18.64 -8.94
C LYS A 45 -17.11 18.17 -10.13
N THR A 46 -16.86 16.95 -10.61
CA THR A 46 -17.62 16.37 -11.71
C THR A 46 -19.09 16.17 -11.32
N MET A 47 -19.37 15.62 -10.15
CA MET A 47 -20.73 15.39 -9.64
C MET A 47 -21.51 16.70 -9.44
N GLN A 48 -20.87 17.75 -8.94
CA GLN A 48 -21.51 19.07 -8.79
C GLN A 48 -21.98 19.66 -10.13
N LEU A 49 -21.25 19.42 -11.21
CA LEU A 49 -21.62 19.89 -12.56
C LEU A 49 -22.79 19.10 -13.17
N MET A 50 -23.14 17.94 -12.61
CA MET A 50 -24.21 17.06 -13.10
C MET A 50 -25.59 17.37 -12.50
N SER A 51 -25.73 18.45 -11.73
CA SER A 51 -26.98 18.86 -11.07
C SER A 51 -28.10 19.25 -12.07
N ASP A 52 -29.21 18.51 -11.98
CA ASP A 52 -30.61 18.78 -12.36
C ASP A 52 -31.01 18.92 -13.84
N LYS A 53 -30.11 18.69 -14.81
CA LYS A 53 -30.41 18.94 -16.23
C LYS A 53 -30.37 17.75 -17.19
N PHE A 54 -30.11 16.53 -16.72
CA PHE A 54 -29.92 15.37 -17.59
C PHE A 54 -31.00 14.30 -17.38
N GLU A 55 -31.60 13.82 -18.47
CA GLU A 55 -32.57 12.71 -18.47
C GLU A 55 -31.90 11.34 -18.21
N ASP A 56 -30.62 11.17 -18.59
CA ASP A 56 -29.79 9.99 -18.26
C ASP A 56 -28.38 10.43 -17.79
N PRO A 57 -28.03 10.25 -16.50
CA PRO A 57 -26.75 10.66 -15.96
C PRO A 57 -25.63 9.64 -16.23
N CYS A 58 -25.92 8.42 -16.68
CA CYS A 58 -24.97 7.30 -16.67
C CYS A 58 -23.75 7.51 -17.58
N PRO A 59 -23.90 7.93 -18.85
CA PRO A 59 -22.74 8.17 -19.72
C PRO A 59 -21.84 9.31 -19.20
N LEU A 60 -22.43 10.30 -18.53
CA LEU A 60 -21.70 11.44 -17.97
C LEU A 60 -20.98 11.06 -16.68
N LEU A 61 -21.63 10.30 -15.78
CA LEU A 61 -21.01 9.73 -14.58
C LEU A 61 -19.81 8.86 -14.97
N GLN A 62 -19.99 7.95 -15.92
CA GLN A 62 -18.91 7.09 -16.40
C GLN A 62 -17.76 7.90 -17.01
N LYS A 63 -18.06 8.93 -17.82
CA LYS A 63 -17.03 9.80 -18.40
C LYS A 63 -16.29 10.58 -17.32
N GLY A 64 -17.00 11.07 -16.31
CA GLY A 64 -16.43 11.75 -15.14
C GLY A 64 -15.49 10.85 -14.37
N VAL A 65 -15.96 9.66 -13.98
CA VAL A 65 -15.16 8.66 -13.28
C VAL A 65 -13.94 8.28 -14.12
N LYS A 66 -14.08 7.95 -15.42
CA LYS A 66 -12.96 7.61 -16.30
C LYS A 66 -11.92 8.73 -16.43
N SER A 67 -12.36 9.98 -16.45
CA SER A 67 -11.44 11.13 -16.49
C SER A 67 -10.68 11.30 -15.17
N CYS A 68 -11.36 11.13 -14.04
CA CYS A 68 -10.77 11.33 -12.72
C CYS A 68 -9.89 10.15 -12.29
N ILE A 69 -10.33 8.92 -12.58
CA ILE A 69 -9.61 7.72 -12.18
C ILE A 69 -8.25 7.65 -12.86
N GLY A 70 -8.08 8.25 -14.05
CA GLY A 70 -6.79 8.30 -14.75
C GLY A 70 -5.63 8.82 -13.88
N LEU A 71 -5.93 9.61 -12.85
CA LEU A 71 -4.99 10.08 -11.83
C LEU A 71 -4.39 8.95 -10.99
N THR A 72 -5.14 7.87 -10.76
CA THR A 72 -4.72 6.75 -9.91
C THR A 72 -4.03 5.63 -10.70
N LYS A 73 -4.03 5.68 -12.04
CA LYS A 73 -3.43 4.63 -12.90
C LYS A 73 -1.97 4.32 -12.55
N GLN A 74 -1.20 5.33 -12.15
CA GLN A 74 0.21 5.17 -11.78
C GLN A 74 0.43 4.29 -10.52
N CYS A 75 -0.61 4.09 -9.73
CA CYS A 75 -0.56 3.33 -8.49
C CYS A 75 -0.94 1.86 -8.64
N TYR A 76 -1.37 1.43 -9.83
CA TYR A 76 -1.81 0.05 -10.04
C TYR A 76 -1.10 -0.57 -11.23
N ASP A 77 -0.90 -1.89 -11.17
CA ASP A 77 -0.64 -2.64 -12.39
C ASP A 77 -1.89 -2.65 -13.30
N GLU A 78 -1.76 -3.15 -14.53
CA GLU A 78 -2.85 -3.12 -15.51
C GLU A 78 -4.12 -3.84 -15.00
N ARG A 79 -3.99 -4.90 -14.21
CA ARG A 79 -5.11 -5.66 -13.67
C ARG A 79 -5.79 -4.92 -12.51
N GLY A 80 -5.01 -4.43 -11.55
CA GLY A 80 -5.49 -3.65 -10.42
C GLY A 80 -6.16 -2.38 -10.90
N TRP A 81 -5.60 -1.76 -11.92
CA TRP A 81 -6.16 -0.59 -12.58
C TRP A 81 -7.57 -0.86 -13.13
N GLN A 82 -7.72 -1.94 -13.92
CA GLN A 82 -9.01 -2.35 -14.46
C GLN A 82 -10.07 -2.62 -13.38
N ARG A 83 -9.66 -3.29 -12.29
CA ARG A 83 -10.52 -3.57 -11.13
C ARG A 83 -10.99 -2.28 -10.45
N VAL A 84 -10.06 -1.38 -10.19
CA VAL A 84 -10.31 -0.10 -9.51
C VAL A 84 -11.20 0.81 -10.34
N VAL A 85 -11.03 0.83 -11.67
CA VAL A 85 -11.93 1.54 -12.59
C VAL A 85 -13.37 1.07 -12.40
N GLN A 86 -13.60 -0.25 -12.40
CA GLN A 86 -14.94 -0.79 -12.25
C GLN A 86 -15.51 -0.53 -10.85
N SER A 87 -14.74 -0.81 -9.79
CA SER A 87 -15.16 -0.59 -8.40
C SER A 87 -15.57 0.87 -8.15
N ASN A 88 -14.83 1.84 -8.69
CA ASN A 88 -15.14 3.26 -8.54
C ASN A 88 -16.34 3.72 -9.38
N ILE A 89 -16.57 3.11 -10.56
CA ILE A 89 -17.80 3.35 -11.32
C ILE A 89 -19.00 2.85 -10.49
N ASP A 90 -18.94 1.61 -10.01
CA ASP A 90 -20.01 0.99 -9.23
C ASP A 90 -20.31 1.83 -7.96
N LYS A 91 -19.26 2.22 -7.22
CA LYS A 91 -19.39 3.12 -6.06
C LYS A 91 -20.01 4.47 -6.40
N THR A 92 -19.58 5.12 -7.48
CA THR A 92 -20.11 6.43 -7.87
C THR A 92 -21.59 6.37 -8.19
N ILE A 93 -22.04 5.28 -8.84
CA ILE A 93 -23.45 5.07 -9.14
C ILE A 93 -24.23 4.85 -7.84
N LEU A 94 -23.72 4.03 -6.91
CA LEU A 94 -24.35 3.82 -5.59
C LEU A 94 -24.59 5.15 -4.85
N VAL A 95 -23.58 6.02 -4.79
CA VAL A 95 -23.71 7.35 -4.15
C VAL A 95 -24.76 8.20 -4.86
N TYR A 96 -24.74 8.24 -6.20
CA TYR A 96 -25.70 9.01 -6.98
C TYR A 96 -27.15 8.56 -6.76
N GLU A 97 -27.40 7.24 -6.69
CA GLU A 97 -28.73 6.69 -6.45
C GLU A 97 -29.25 6.95 -5.03
N GLN A 98 -28.37 6.92 -4.02
CA GLN A 98 -28.73 7.27 -2.64
C GLN A 98 -29.23 8.72 -2.54
N ASP A 99 -28.57 9.65 -3.23
CA ASP A 99 -28.90 11.08 -3.19
C ASP A 99 -30.18 11.46 -3.96
N LYS A 100 -30.54 10.72 -5.02
CA LYS A 100 -31.60 11.12 -5.97
C LYS A 100 -32.97 10.41 -5.84
N LYS A 101 -33.22 9.70 -4.72
CA LYS A 101 -34.45 8.92 -4.40
C LYS A 101 -34.71 7.70 -5.30
N LYS A 102 -34.56 6.51 -4.69
CA LYS A 102 -35.08 5.13 -4.94
C LYS A 102 -35.86 4.71 -6.21
N ASP A 103 -36.50 5.60 -6.97
CA ASP A 103 -37.33 5.22 -8.13
C ASP A 103 -36.52 5.07 -9.44
N SER A 104 -35.19 5.26 -9.38
CA SER A 104 -34.27 5.19 -10.52
C SER A 104 -33.46 3.88 -10.62
N MET A 105 -33.85 2.81 -9.91
CA MET A 105 -33.14 1.50 -9.78
C MET A 105 -32.77 0.77 -11.10
N GLY A 106 -32.99 1.37 -12.27
CA GLY A 106 -32.67 0.78 -13.56
C GLY A 106 -31.98 1.71 -14.55
N PHE A 107 -31.53 2.91 -14.16
CA PHE A 107 -31.01 3.89 -15.12
C PHE A 107 -29.57 3.59 -15.57
N CYS A 108 -28.70 3.24 -14.64
CA CYS A 108 -27.43 2.61 -14.98
C CYS A 108 -27.63 1.12 -14.70
N HIS A 109 -27.37 0.24 -15.66
CA HIS A 109 -27.34 -1.21 -15.39
C HIS A 109 -26.29 -1.52 -14.31
N LEU A 110 -26.67 -1.37 -13.05
CA LEU A 110 -25.96 -1.79 -11.86
C LEU A 110 -26.09 -3.32 -11.78
N LEU A 111 -24.97 -3.98 -11.49
CA LEU A 111 -24.98 -5.31 -10.91
C LEU A 111 -25.61 -6.42 -11.76
N ASN A 112 -25.39 -6.43 -13.09
CA ASN A 112 -25.65 -7.63 -13.87
C ASN A 112 -24.42 -8.12 -14.64
N ALA A 113 -23.38 -8.44 -13.87
CA ALA A 113 -22.39 -9.43 -14.30
C ALA A 113 -22.96 -10.87 -14.32
N THR A 114 -24.25 -11.05 -13.99
CA THR A 114 -24.89 -12.37 -13.90
C THR A 114 -25.87 -12.72 -15.03
N THR A 115 -26.35 -11.78 -15.86
CA THR A 115 -27.23 -12.16 -16.98
C THR A 115 -27.14 -11.23 -18.19
N VAL A 116 -26.58 -11.78 -19.29
CA VAL A 116 -27.12 -11.82 -20.66
C VAL A 116 -27.23 -10.50 -21.48
N ASP A 117 -26.49 -10.47 -22.60
CA ASP A 117 -26.75 -9.85 -23.91
C ASP A 117 -26.78 -8.32 -24.12
N ASP A 118 -25.93 -7.52 -23.44
CA ASP A 118 -25.53 -6.21 -24.01
C ASP A 118 -24.00 -6.02 -23.99
N PRO A 119 -23.31 -6.21 -25.14
CA PRO A 119 -21.84 -6.31 -25.21
C PRO A 119 -21.11 -4.96 -25.17
N LYS A 120 -21.80 -3.84 -24.93
CA LYS A 120 -21.16 -2.53 -25.14
C LYS A 120 -20.33 -2.01 -23.98
N PHE A 121 -20.54 -2.43 -22.74
CA PHE A 121 -19.98 -1.67 -21.61
C PHE A 121 -19.50 -2.48 -20.39
N VAL A 122 -19.45 -3.80 -20.47
CA VAL A 122 -18.45 -4.55 -19.70
C VAL A 122 -17.11 -4.26 -20.39
N VAL A 123 -16.03 -3.99 -19.65
CA VAL A 123 -14.71 -4.24 -20.25
C VAL A 123 -14.66 -5.76 -20.44
N GLU A 124 -15.08 -6.24 -21.60
CA GLU A 124 -15.23 -7.66 -21.90
C GLU A 124 -13.99 -8.41 -21.42
N GLY A 125 -14.19 -9.40 -20.54
CA GLY A 125 -13.11 -10.24 -20.05
C GLY A 125 -12.43 -9.82 -18.74
N ILE A 126 -12.97 -8.87 -17.95
CA ILE A 126 -12.55 -8.70 -16.54
C ILE A 126 -13.31 -9.71 -15.66
N PRO A 127 -12.65 -10.75 -15.12
CA PRO A 127 -13.25 -11.59 -14.07
C PRO A 127 -13.67 -10.75 -12.86
N GLN A 128 -14.91 -10.94 -12.40
CA GLN A 128 -15.47 -10.26 -11.22
C GLN A 128 -14.77 -10.63 -9.91
N LYS A 129 -14.13 -11.81 -9.88
CA LYS A 129 -13.38 -12.33 -8.76
C LYS A 129 -12.31 -13.31 -9.26
N LEU A 130 -11.09 -13.21 -8.73
CA LEU A 130 -10.03 -14.19 -8.91
C LEU A 130 -9.97 -15.16 -7.71
N PRO A 131 -9.35 -16.35 -7.85
CA PRO A 131 -9.32 -17.35 -6.78
C PRO A 131 -8.74 -16.86 -5.45
N ASP A 132 -7.82 -15.89 -5.51
CA ASP A 132 -7.10 -15.36 -4.34
C ASP A 132 -7.67 -14.02 -3.84
N GLU A 133 -8.78 -13.53 -4.41
CA GLU A 133 -9.47 -12.31 -3.96
C GLU A 133 -10.56 -12.66 -2.95
N LEU A 134 -10.68 -11.88 -1.87
CA LEU A 134 -11.68 -12.14 -0.82
C LEU A 134 -13.10 -11.74 -1.28
N CYS A 135 -13.21 -10.62 -1.99
CA CYS A 135 -14.48 -10.06 -2.47
C CYS A 135 -14.53 -9.94 -4.00
N THR A 136 -15.75 -9.88 -4.52
CA THR A 136 -16.04 -9.43 -5.88
C THR A 136 -15.88 -7.91 -5.98
N ILE A 137 -15.74 -7.40 -7.21
CA ILE A 137 -15.66 -5.94 -7.46
C ILE A 137 -16.84 -5.16 -6.85
N PRO A 138 -18.11 -5.62 -7.00
CA PRO A 138 -19.23 -4.93 -6.38
C PRO A 138 -19.24 -4.98 -4.86
N GLU A 139 -18.82 -6.10 -4.26
CA GLU A 139 -18.72 -6.22 -2.80
C GLU A 139 -17.68 -5.24 -2.23
N GLU A 140 -16.53 -5.07 -2.90
CA GLU A 140 -15.55 -4.04 -2.56
C GLU A 140 -16.14 -2.63 -2.66
N ALA A 141 -16.87 -2.33 -3.74
CA ALA A 141 -17.49 -1.01 -3.92
C ALA A 141 -18.48 -0.69 -2.80
N ILE A 142 -19.35 -1.65 -2.44
CA ILE A 142 -20.31 -1.53 -1.33
C ILE A 142 -19.61 -1.37 0.01
N LEU A 143 -18.54 -2.14 0.25
CA LEU A 143 -17.76 -2.06 1.48
C LEU A 143 -17.10 -0.68 1.60
N MET A 144 -16.45 -0.20 0.55
CA MET A 144 -15.78 1.10 0.54
C MET A 144 -16.74 2.29 0.63
N ASP A 145 -17.95 2.17 0.10
CA ASP A 145 -19.04 3.12 0.33
C ASP A 145 -19.47 3.11 1.81
N GLY A 146 -19.74 1.93 2.36
CA GLY A 146 -20.15 1.77 3.76
C GLY A 146 -19.08 2.21 4.78
N VAL A 147 -17.80 2.13 4.45
CA VAL A 147 -16.70 2.71 5.23
C VAL A 147 -16.75 4.24 5.19
N GLU A 148 -16.91 4.84 4.01
CA GLU A 148 -16.96 6.29 3.84
C GLU A 148 -18.19 6.93 4.51
N VAL A 149 -19.36 6.30 4.37
CA VAL A 149 -20.59 6.70 5.07
C VAL A 149 -20.38 6.64 6.59
N CYS A 150 -19.82 5.55 7.11
CA CYS A 150 -19.52 5.40 8.54
C CYS A 150 -18.60 6.52 9.05
N VAL A 151 -17.49 6.77 8.35
CA VAL A 151 -16.53 7.83 8.71
C VAL A 151 -17.23 9.19 8.72
N THR A 152 -18.00 9.50 7.68
CA THR A 152 -18.70 10.77 7.55
C THR A 152 -19.74 10.96 8.66
N ASP A 153 -20.53 9.94 8.96
CA ASP A 153 -21.57 9.98 10.01
C ASP A 153 -20.96 10.21 11.40
N GLU A 154 -19.91 9.45 11.75
CA GLU A 154 -19.28 9.56 13.07
C GLU A 154 -18.53 10.88 13.24
N LEU A 155 -17.86 11.38 12.19
CA LEU A 155 -17.24 12.70 12.21
C LEU A 155 -18.27 13.83 12.30
N THR A 156 -19.43 13.67 11.67
CA THR A 156 -20.53 14.64 11.77
C THR A 156 -21.10 14.68 13.20
N LYS A 157 -21.23 13.52 13.85
CA LYS A 157 -21.61 13.45 15.29
C LYS A 157 -20.57 14.14 16.17
N LEU A 158 -19.28 13.90 15.90
CA LEU A 158 -18.18 14.55 16.62
C LEU A 158 -18.23 16.08 16.44
N LEU A 159 -18.38 16.56 15.20
CA LEU A 159 -18.52 17.99 14.92
C LEU A 159 -19.72 18.60 15.67
N SER A 160 -20.86 17.91 15.69
CA SER A 160 -22.07 18.37 16.39
C SER A 160 -21.85 18.45 17.91
N PHE A 161 -21.18 17.45 18.48
CA PHE A 161 -20.81 17.44 19.89
C PHE A 161 -19.85 18.59 20.23
N VAL A 162 -18.82 18.78 19.40
CA VAL A 162 -17.79 19.82 19.55
C VAL A 162 -18.40 21.23 19.45
N THR A 163 -19.25 21.47 18.46
CA THR A 163 -19.93 22.76 18.29
C THR A 163 -20.89 23.06 19.44
N GLY A 164 -21.61 22.06 19.95
CA GLY A 164 -22.45 22.19 21.15
C GLY A 164 -21.64 22.48 22.42
N LEU A 165 -20.47 21.85 22.58
CA LEU A 165 -19.56 22.11 23.70
C LEU A 165 -18.98 23.53 23.63
N HIS A 166 -18.60 24.00 22.44
CA HIS A 166 -18.09 25.37 22.27
C HIS A 166 -19.15 26.43 22.61
N ALA A 167 -20.41 26.19 22.21
CA ALA A 167 -21.52 27.08 22.52
C ALA A 167 -21.83 27.20 24.02
N THR A 168 -21.42 26.22 24.83
CA THR A 168 -21.65 26.19 26.29
C THR A 168 -20.44 26.65 27.11
N LEU A 169 -19.26 26.78 26.49
CA LEU A 169 -18.03 27.23 27.15
C LEU A 169 -17.88 28.76 27.08
N HIS A 170 -18.41 29.45 28.09
CA HIS A 170 -18.02 30.82 28.43
C HIS A 170 -17.51 30.84 29.88
N PRO A 171 -16.27 31.31 30.16
CA PRO A 171 -15.32 32.07 29.30
C PRO A 171 -14.41 31.18 28.41
N PRO A 172 -13.59 31.75 27.49
CA PRO A 172 -12.73 30.99 26.58
C PRO A 172 -11.83 29.96 27.30
N PRO A 173 -11.55 28.81 26.65
CA PRO A 173 -10.87 27.69 27.27
C PRO A 173 -9.46 28.05 27.74
N THR A 174 -9.13 27.69 28.99
CA THR A 174 -7.77 27.79 29.53
C THR A 174 -6.85 26.72 28.91
N GLN A 175 -5.54 26.83 29.10
CA GLN A 175 -4.55 25.86 28.58
C GLN A 175 -4.82 24.42 29.08
N THR A 176 -5.32 24.27 30.30
CA THR A 176 -5.75 22.97 30.87
C THR A 176 -6.98 22.41 30.16
N THR A 177 -7.92 23.27 29.76
CA THR A 177 -9.10 22.91 28.96
C THR A 177 -8.71 22.46 27.55
N GLN A 178 -7.68 23.09 26.96
CA GLN A 178 -7.14 22.68 25.64
C GLN A 178 -6.54 21.26 25.68
N MET A 179 -5.77 20.91 26.72
CA MET A 179 -5.21 19.55 26.86
C MET A 179 -6.30 18.49 27.04
N GLY A 180 -7.32 18.74 27.85
CA GLY A 180 -8.46 17.83 27.99
C GLY A 180 -9.23 17.64 26.68
N PHE A 181 -9.41 18.73 25.93
CA PHE A 181 -10.04 18.70 24.61
C PHE A 181 -9.21 17.91 23.59
N THR A 182 -7.88 18.00 23.66
CA THR A 182 -6.95 17.24 22.81
C THR A 182 -7.12 15.74 23.00
N SER A 183 -7.10 15.29 24.26
CA SER A 183 -7.25 13.86 24.59
C SER A 183 -8.57 13.33 24.06
N MET A 184 -9.65 14.08 24.30
CA MET A 184 -10.99 13.73 23.84
C MET A 184 -11.09 13.65 22.31
N MET A 185 -10.54 14.63 21.57
CA MET A 185 -10.50 14.55 20.10
C MET A 185 -9.72 13.34 19.63
N CYS A 186 -8.53 13.10 20.18
CA CYS A 186 -7.72 11.95 19.77
C CYS A 186 -8.41 10.61 20.05
N GLU A 187 -9.10 10.48 21.18
CA GLU A 187 -9.89 9.29 21.52
C GLU A 187 -11.04 9.08 20.54
N ASN A 188 -11.80 10.14 20.23
CA ASN A 188 -12.91 10.05 19.28
C ASN A 188 -12.41 9.72 17.86
N LEU A 189 -11.34 10.36 17.37
CA LEU A 189 -10.79 10.05 16.05
C LEU A 189 -10.27 8.61 15.96
N LYS A 190 -9.68 8.09 17.06
CA LYS A 190 -9.29 6.68 17.16
C LYS A 190 -10.51 5.76 17.15
N GLU A 191 -11.59 6.11 17.84
CA GLU A 191 -12.83 5.35 17.84
C GLU A 191 -13.46 5.30 16.44
N VAL A 192 -13.51 6.43 15.72
CA VAL A 192 -13.98 6.47 14.32
C VAL A 192 -13.17 5.52 13.45
N TYR A 193 -11.84 5.57 13.54
CA TYR A 193 -10.97 4.69 12.77
C TYR A 193 -11.23 3.21 13.09
N ASN A 194 -11.26 2.83 14.37
CA ASN A 194 -11.50 1.45 14.77
C ASN A 194 -12.87 0.93 14.31
N LYS A 195 -13.91 1.75 14.51
CA LYS A 195 -15.30 1.40 14.20
C LYS A 195 -15.57 1.29 12.69
N CYS A 196 -14.93 2.16 11.90
CA CYS A 196 -15.24 2.29 10.49
C CYS A 196 -14.23 1.60 9.56
N ALA A 197 -12.98 1.39 9.98
CA ALA A 197 -11.92 0.83 9.13
C ALA A 197 -11.52 -0.59 9.54
N VAL A 198 -10.97 -0.76 10.75
CA VAL A 198 -10.21 -1.96 11.17
C VAL A 198 -10.97 -3.25 10.87
N ASP A 199 -12.19 -3.40 11.41
CA ASP A 199 -12.94 -4.65 11.26
C ASP A 199 -13.58 -4.82 9.87
N LYS A 200 -13.80 -3.71 9.15
CA LYS A 200 -14.52 -3.75 7.86
C LYS A 200 -13.59 -4.08 6.72
N LEU A 201 -12.41 -3.47 6.68
CA LEU A 201 -11.49 -3.61 5.54
C LEU A 201 -10.94 -5.05 5.42
N GLU A 202 -10.74 -5.77 6.53
CA GLU A 202 -10.33 -7.19 6.53
C GLU A 202 -11.33 -8.13 5.84
N THR A 203 -12.56 -7.69 5.59
CA THR A 203 -13.57 -8.50 4.88
C THR A 203 -13.23 -8.68 3.40
N CYS A 204 -12.63 -7.66 2.78
CA CYS A 204 -12.39 -7.64 1.33
C CYS A 204 -10.93 -7.47 0.92
N PHE A 205 -10.07 -6.97 1.81
CA PHE A 205 -8.68 -6.70 1.51
C PHE A 205 -7.76 -7.65 2.27
N ASP A 206 -6.72 -8.14 1.58
CA ASP A 206 -5.67 -8.92 2.22
C ASP A 206 -4.69 -8.01 2.98
N ASN A 207 -3.74 -8.60 3.69
CA ASN A 207 -2.78 -7.84 4.51
C ASN A 207 -1.89 -6.87 3.70
N ASN A 208 -1.74 -7.05 2.38
CA ASN A 208 -0.91 -6.18 1.56
C ASN A 208 -1.70 -4.96 1.09
N ASP A 209 -2.98 -5.14 0.72
CA ASP A 209 -3.82 -4.05 0.23
C ASP A 209 -4.49 -3.27 1.37
N ILE A 210 -4.77 -3.93 2.50
CA ILE A 210 -5.49 -3.33 3.64
C ILE A 210 -4.79 -2.07 4.16
N ILE A 211 -3.45 -2.05 4.20
CA ILE A 211 -2.70 -0.91 4.71
C ILE A 211 -2.94 0.35 3.87
N TYR A 212 -3.06 0.22 2.55
CA TYR A 212 -3.32 1.36 1.66
C TYR A 212 -4.71 1.94 1.89
N HIS A 213 -5.71 1.06 2.05
CA HIS A 213 -7.08 1.46 2.34
C HIS A 213 -7.24 2.05 3.74
N GLU A 214 -6.60 1.46 4.76
CA GLU A 214 -6.55 2.01 6.12
C GLU A 214 -5.94 3.41 6.13
N MET A 215 -4.85 3.63 5.40
CA MET A 215 -4.18 4.94 5.34
C MET A 215 -5.01 5.99 4.63
N ASN A 216 -5.74 5.62 3.58
CA ASN A 216 -6.68 6.52 2.93
C ASN A 216 -7.86 6.92 3.86
N VAL A 217 -8.33 5.98 4.69
CA VAL A 217 -9.34 6.27 5.72
C VAL A 217 -8.76 7.17 6.82
N LEU A 218 -7.56 6.87 7.32
CA LEU A 218 -6.87 7.69 8.32
C LEU A 218 -6.63 9.11 7.81
N GLU A 219 -6.25 9.27 6.54
CA GLU A 219 -6.10 10.58 5.94
C GLU A 219 -7.43 11.35 5.89
N SER A 220 -8.52 10.67 5.53
CA SER A 220 -9.86 11.27 5.55
C SER A 220 -10.25 11.73 6.96
N ILE A 221 -9.97 10.91 7.98
CA ILE A 221 -10.17 11.22 9.41
C ILE A 221 -9.26 12.38 9.83
N ARG A 222 -8.01 12.44 9.36
CA ARG A 222 -7.05 13.51 9.66
C ARG A 222 -7.52 14.85 9.11
N VAL A 223 -7.92 14.89 7.84
CA VAL A 223 -8.41 16.10 7.17
C VAL A 223 -9.66 16.61 7.88
N ALA A 224 -10.65 15.75 8.11
CA ALA A 224 -11.87 16.13 8.81
C ALA A 224 -11.61 16.54 10.27
N GLY A 225 -10.75 15.80 11.00
CA GLY A 225 -10.35 16.13 12.35
C GLY A 225 -9.66 17.49 12.44
N THR A 226 -8.86 17.86 11.44
CA THR A 226 -8.23 19.18 11.34
C THR A 226 -9.27 20.28 11.16
N LEU A 227 -10.26 20.07 10.29
CA LEU A 227 -11.38 21.00 10.10
C LEU A 227 -12.23 21.14 11.37
N ILE A 228 -12.48 20.05 12.09
CA ILE A 228 -13.19 20.09 13.38
C ILE A 228 -12.36 20.87 14.40
N ALA A 229 -11.06 20.59 14.51
CA ALA A 229 -10.14 21.29 15.41
C ALA A 229 -10.07 22.79 15.12
N GLU A 230 -10.08 23.19 13.85
CA GLU A 230 -10.10 24.60 13.44
C GLU A 230 -11.31 25.34 14.01
N GLN A 231 -12.50 24.71 14.07
CA GLN A 231 -13.70 25.32 14.66
C GLN A 231 -13.57 25.66 16.15
N LEU A 232 -12.54 25.14 16.82
CA LEU A 232 -12.31 25.34 18.26
C LEU A 232 -11.15 26.29 18.55
N ILE A 233 -10.23 26.45 17.59
CA ILE A 233 -9.16 27.42 17.70
C ILE A 233 -9.80 28.79 17.49
N ASN A 234 -9.81 29.57 18.57
CA ASN A 234 -10.47 30.88 18.61
C ASN A 234 -9.98 31.76 17.44
N PRO A 235 -10.87 32.30 16.59
CA PRO A 235 -10.48 33.15 15.45
C PRO A 235 -9.76 34.45 15.88
N ASN A 236 -9.86 34.83 17.15
CA ASN A 236 -9.16 36.00 17.71
C ASN A 236 -7.72 35.71 18.16
N THR A 237 -7.32 34.45 18.20
CA THR A 237 -5.90 34.09 18.30
C THR A 237 -5.39 33.86 16.89
N ASN A 238 -4.30 34.51 16.48
CA ASN A 238 -3.64 34.36 15.15
C ASN A 238 -3.12 32.93 14.86
N ARG A 239 -3.69 31.89 15.48
CA ARG A 239 -3.34 30.50 15.26
C ARG A 239 -3.97 30.01 13.96
N SER A 240 -3.14 29.55 13.05
CA SER A 240 -3.52 29.16 11.69
C SER A 240 -4.01 27.71 11.64
N ILE A 241 -4.52 27.29 10.48
CA ILE A 241 -4.80 25.88 10.14
C ILE A 241 -3.57 24.97 10.40
N GLU A 242 -2.35 25.51 10.32
CA GLU A 242 -1.13 24.77 10.58
C GLU A 242 -1.04 24.33 12.05
N ASP A 243 -1.54 25.16 12.98
CA ASP A 243 -1.60 24.82 14.41
C ASP A 243 -2.64 23.72 14.67
N ALA A 244 -3.79 23.74 13.97
CA ALA A 244 -4.81 22.69 14.04
C ALA A 244 -4.30 21.36 13.48
N SER A 245 -3.59 21.40 12.35
CA SER A 245 -3.00 20.22 11.71
C SER A 245 -1.91 19.61 12.61
N ALA A 246 -1.00 20.43 13.12
CA ALA A 246 0.05 20.00 14.04
C ALA A 246 -0.52 19.41 15.35
N PHE A 247 -1.67 19.91 15.80
CA PHE A 247 -2.39 19.39 16.94
C PHE A 247 -2.96 17.99 16.67
N ILE A 248 -3.66 17.79 15.55
CA ILE A 248 -4.25 16.50 15.19
C ILE A 248 -3.18 15.44 14.91
N LEU A 249 -2.08 15.81 14.26
CA LEU A 249 -0.95 14.92 13.98
C LEU A 249 -0.29 14.34 15.25
N GLN A 250 -0.54 14.93 16.42
CA GLN A 250 -0.03 14.39 17.69
C GLN A 250 -0.83 13.19 18.22
N CYS A 251 -2.03 12.93 17.69
CA CYS A 251 -2.87 11.84 18.16
C CYS A 251 -2.22 10.48 17.89
N PRO A 252 -2.30 9.52 18.84
CA PRO A 252 -1.67 8.20 18.70
C PRO A 252 -2.07 7.44 17.43
N VAL A 253 -3.33 7.57 17.01
CA VAL A 253 -3.88 6.91 15.81
C VAL A 253 -3.11 7.25 14.53
N PHE A 254 -2.47 8.41 14.44
CA PHE A 254 -1.65 8.80 13.28
C PHE A 254 -0.16 8.49 13.47
N LYS A 255 0.31 8.31 14.71
CA LYS A 255 1.71 8.00 15.01
C LYS A 255 2.03 6.52 14.85
N ASP A 256 1.15 5.66 15.35
CA ASP A 256 1.38 4.20 15.39
C ASP A 256 1.38 3.58 13.99
N HIS A 257 0.68 4.20 13.05
CA HIS A 257 0.52 3.72 11.69
C HIS A 257 1.65 4.14 10.74
N ASN A 258 2.26 5.31 10.94
CA ASN A 258 3.49 5.70 10.23
C ASN A 258 4.65 4.71 10.49
N LEU A 259 4.68 4.06 11.66
CA LEU A 259 5.67 3.05 12.00
C LEU A 259 5.40 1.69 11.33
N LYS A 260 4.13 1.34 11.13
CA LYS A 260 3.72 0.04 10.53
C LYS A 260 4.07 0.00 9.03
N ILE A 261 3.92 1.11 8.31
CA ILE A 261 4.25 1.23 6.87
C ILE A 261 5.73 0.95 6.58
N MET A 262 6.65 1.46 7.41
CA MET A 262 8.09 1.27 7.16
C MET A 262 8.58 -0.16 7.45
N SER A 263 7.87 -0.92 8.31
CA SER A 263 8.40 -2.17 8.84
C SER A 263 8.07 -3.41 8.01
N THR A 264 6.91 -3.44 7.34
CA THR A 264 6.33 -4.72 6.90
C THR A 264 6.82 -5.14 5.51
N ASP A 265 6.83 -4.22 4.53
CA ASP A 265 7.19 -4.58 3.16
C ASP A 265 8.70 -4.60 2.94
N TYR A 266 9.43 -3.58 3.42
CA TYR A 266 10.87 -3.52 3.20
C TYR A 266 11.65 -4.60 3.96
N SER A 267 11.21 -4.98 5.16
CA SER A 267 11.95 -5.95 5.98
C SER A 267 12.00 -7.32 5.31
N MET A 268 10.85 -7.83 4.81
CA MET A 268 10.79 -9.17 4.24
C MET A 268 11.61 -9.28 2.94
N PHE A 269 11.49 -8.31 2.03
CA PHE A 269 12.28 -8.29 0.79
C PHE A 269 13.78 -8.13 1.06
N VAL A 270 14.16 -7.32 2.04
CA VAL A 270 15.56 -7.17 2.47
C VAL A 270 16.10 -8.48 3.04
N TRP A 271 15.36 -9.19 3.91
CA TRP A 271 15.79 -10.49 4.45
C TRP A 271 15.91 -11.56 3.37
N ILE A 272 14.99 -11.59 2.41
CA ILE A 272 15.05 -12.51 1.26
C ILE A 272 16.29 -12.20 0.40
N TYR A 273 16.56 -10.93 0.12
CA TYR A 273 17.72 -10.50 -0.66
C TYR A 273 19.05 -10.82 0.05
N ILE A 274 19.12 -10.56 1.36
CA ILE A 274 20.26 -10.94 2.21
C ILE A 274 20.45 -12.47 2.19
N GLY A 275 19.36 -13.24 2.26
CA GLY A 275 19.39 -14.70 2.16
C GLY A 275 19.98 -15.19 0.84
N PHE A 276 19.55 -14.62 -0.30
CA PHE A 276 20.11 -14.94 -1.61
C PHE A 276 21.58 -14.53 -1.75
N ALA A 277 21.97 -13.37 -1.24
CA ALA A 277 23.35 -12.91 -1.24
C ALA A 277 24.27 -13.83 -0.43
N LEU A 278 23.81 -14.28 0.76
CA LEU A 278 24.54 -15.24 1.58
C LEU A 278 24.66 -16.60 0.91
N LEU A 279 23.59 -17.08 0.27
CA LEU A 279 23.63 -18.34 -0.49
C LEU A 279 24.66 -18.26 -1.63
N ALA A 280 24.66 -17.17 -2.39
CA ALA A 280 25.64 -16.94 -3.46
C ALA A 280 27.08 -16.89 -2.92
N LEU A 281 27.30 -16.20 -1.78
CA LEU A 281 28.59 -16.15 -1.10
C LEU A 281 29.07 -17.56 -0.70
N ILE A 282 28.19 -18.37 -0.10
CA ILE A 282 28.51 -19.76 0.30
C ILE A 282 28.89 -20.60 -0.92
N ILE A 283 28.17 -20.47 -2.03
CA ILE A 283 28.49 -21.19 -3.28
C ILE A 283 29.87 -20.78 -3.79
N VAL A 284 30.17 -19.47 -3.82
CA VAL A 284 31.49 -18.97 -4.25
C VAL A 284 32.60 -19.52 -3.35
N LEU A 285 32.41 -19.50 -2.03
CA LEU A 285 33.39 -20.04 -1.07
C LEU A 285 33.58 -21.55 -1.25
N LEU A 286 32.52 -22.31 -1.53
CA LEU A 286 32.61 -23.74 -1.82
C LEU A 286 33.38 -24.01 -3.11
N VAL A 287 33.13 -23.24 -4.18
CA VAL A 287 33.88 -23.37 -5.44
C VAL A 287 35.36 -23.06 -5.21
N ILE A 288 35.68 -21.98 -4.50
CA ILE A 288 37.06 -21.63 -4.16
C ILE A 288 37.71 -22.73 -3.33
N GLY A 289 37.01 -23.28 -2.33
CA GLY A 289 37.50 -24.38 -1.49
C GLY A 289 37.79 -25.64 -2.31
N ILE A 290 36.88 -26.05 -3.19
CA ILE A 290 37.08 -27.18 -4.10
C ILE A 290 38.26 -26.93 -5.02
N PHE A 291 38.39 -25.72 -5.57
CA PHE A 291 39.48 -25.35 -6.46
C PHE A 291 40.84 -25.35 -5.74
N ALA A 292 40.90 -24.82 -4.52
CA ALA A 292 42.10 -24.83 -3.69
C ALA A 292 42.54 -26.27 -3.33
N VAL A 293 41.60 -27.16 -3.00
CA VAL A 293 41.88 -28.58 -2.76
C VAL A 293 42.35 -29.27 -4.05
N ARG A 294 41.68 -29.01 -5.18
CA ARG A 294 42.06 -29.57 -6.49
C ARG A 294 43.45 -29.11 -6.95
N LEU A 295 43.80 -27.84 -6.74
CA LEU A 295 45.14 -27.31 -7.07
C LEU A 295 46.23 -27.91 -6.18
N ARG A 296 46.00 -28.01 -4.86
CA ARG A 296 46.93 -28.69 -3.94
C ARG A 296 47.10 -30.16 -4.28
N MET A 297 46.03 -30.83 -4.69
CA MET A 297 46.09 -32.23 -5.14
C MET A 297 46.77 -32.35 -6.50
N ALA A 298 46.60 -31.38 -7.42
CA ALA A 298 47.25 -31.38 -8.73
C ALA A 298 48.77 -31.36 -8.61
N GLU A 299 49.35 -30.62 -7.68
CA GLU A 299 50.79 -30.64 -7.41
C GLU A 299 51.26 -32.00 -6.87
N ARG A 300 50.48 -32.62 -5.98
CA ARG A 300 50.75 -33.98 -5.49
C ARG A 300 50.70 -35.02 -6.61
N PHE A 301 49.71 -34.92 -7.52
CA PHE A 301 49.62 -35.79 -8.69
C PHE A 301 50.78 -35.55 -9.68
N ARG A 302 51.21 -34.30 -9.87
CA ARG A 302 52.35 -33.97 -10.74
C ARG A 302 53.65 -34.58 -10.23
N ALA A 303 53.88 -34.53 -8.91
CA ALA A 303 55.05 -35.14 -8.27
C ALA A 303 55.08 -36.67 -8.43
N ILE A 304 53.91 -37.34 -8.27
CA ILE A 304 53.78 -38.79 -8.45
C ILE A 304 54.07 -39.20 -9.91
N ILE A 305 53.52 -38.47 -10.89
CA ILE A 305 53.73 -38.76 -12.31
C ILE A 305 55.20 -38.56 -12.71
N GLN A 306 55.88 -37.56 -12.13
CA GLN A 306 57.27 -37.25 -12.45
C GLN A 306 58.29 -38.06 -11.63
N LYS A 307 57.85 -38.95 -10.72
CA LYS A 307 58.70 -39.75 -9.82
C LYS A 307 59.79 -38.93 -9.11
N LYS A 308 59.46 -37.70 -8.70
CA LYS A 308 60.32 -36.85 -7.87
C LYS A 308 59.76 -36.75 -6.45
N PRO A 309 60.60 -36.73 -5.41
CA PRO A 309 60.11 -36.55 -4.04
C PRO A 309 59.39 -35.20 -3.92
N TYR A 310 58.19 -35.22 -3.31
CA TYR A 310 57.29 -34.06 -3.20
C TYR A 310 57.92 -32.83 -2.51
N GLU A 311 58.98 -33.06 -1.73
CA GLU A 311 59.73 -32.06 -0.97
C GLU A 311 60.48 -31.03 -1.84
N GLU A 312 60.74 -31.32 -3.13
CA GLU A 312 61.35 -30.33 -4.05
C GLU A 312 60.36 -29.26 -4.57
N PHE A 313 59.05 -29.47 -4.41
CA PHE A 313 58.01 -28.55 -4.91
C PHE A 313 57.32 -27.73 -3.81
N ALA A 314 57.50 -28.10 -2.54
CA ALA A 314 57.06 -27.29 -1.42
C ALA A 314 58.08 -26.17 -1.17
N ILE A 315 57.61 -24.92 -1.21
CA ILE A 315 58.41 -23.69 -1.12
C ILE A 315 59.39 -23.75 0.08
N PRO A 316 60.69 -23.43 -0.12
CA PRO A 316 61.67 -23.42 0.96
C PRO A 316 61.50 -22.15 1.80
N GLU A 317 60.67 -22.20 2.83
CA GLU A 317 60.87 -21.33 3.98
C GLU A 317 62.04 -21.87 4.81
N THR A 318 62.91 -20.97 5.26
CA THR A 318 64.00 -21.15 6.25
C THR A 318 65.24 -21.99 5.88
N ARG A 319 66.15 -21.40 5.09
CA ARG A 319 67.61 -21.39 5.34
C ARG A 319 68.12 -20.00 4.92
N GLY A 320 68.61 -19.07 5.74
CA GLY A 320 69.40 -19.19 6.96
C GLY A 320 70.87 -18.96 6.63
N SER A 321 71.37 -17.73 6.85
CA SER A 321 72.80 -17.29 6.84
C SER A 321 73.53 -17.41 5.48
N GLU A 322 74.40 -16.52 5.01
CA GLU A 322 75.41 -15.74 5.71
C GLU A 322 76.02 -14.73 4.70
N SER A 323 76.19 -13.47 5.11
CA SER A 323 77.17 -12.54 4.51
C SER A 323 78.52 -12.81 5.21
N PRO A 324 79.69 -12.73 4.56
CA PRO A 324 80.29 -11.40 4.36
C PRO A 324 81.31 -11.23 3.19
N SER A 325 81.53 -9.96 2.87
CA SER A 325 82.83 -9.30 2.56
C SER A 325 83.77 -9.88 1.49
N GLN A 326 84.05 -9.09 0.45
CA GLN A 326 85.30 -8.33 0.27
C GLN A 326 85.35 -7.73 -1.14
N SER A 327 85.44 -6.40 -1.22
CA SER A 327 85.91 -5.69 -2.41
C SER A 327 87.02 -4.73 -1.98
N VAL A 328 88.21 -4.98 -2.50
CA VAL A 328 89.27 -3.97 -2.67
C VAL A 328 88.97 -3.22 -3.97
#